data_AF-A0A535X3I3-F1
#
_entry.id   AF-A0A535X3I3-F1
#
_cell.length_a   1.000
_cell.length_b   1.000
_cell.length_c   1.000
_cell.angle_alpha   90.00
_cell.angle_beta   90.00
_cell.angle_gamma   90.00
#
_symmetry.space_group_name_H-M   'P 1'
#
loop_
_entity.id
_entity.type
_entity.pdbx_description
1 polymer ?
#
loop_
_entity_poly.entity_id
_entity_poly.type
_entity_poly.pdbx_seq_one_letter_code
_entity_poly.pdbx_strand_id
1 'polypeptide(L)'
;MFRGLFGSGAAARVFLRPGVAVPKEILGAHRLRHRAALRERKAGQTTNFIVFSDGTANGDAAAQAMLASAEADFQAAQQWFGGLTPSSLPFYVYADPNAGGAYHMTCAGTDVHVLSDPVLAPGFLMAEVVEVFEADISNGWDCGFTNGESLSRVLAFERHPEIAGEFNQTEQDWWASGHRDYVNDNSAGDTDQIASGCGDLFLYYLHSQLTFDWPAICSTGGRTLGACYRSLTGYDPAQGFRDFIAALNTIDEGGSLILPPSGNPFPVKI
;
A
#
# COMPACT_ATOMS: atom_id res chain seq x y z
N MET A 1 -31.34 -12.31 -23.49
CA MET A 1 -31.77 -11.37 -22.44
C MET A 1 -30.52 -10.89 -21.73
N PHE A 2 -30.23 -9.60 -21.86
CA PHE A 2 -28.96 -8.97 -21.52
C PHE A 2 -28.68 -8.97 -20.02
N ARG A 3 -27.60 -9.66 -19.59
CA ARG A 3 -26.90 -9.42 -18.32
C ARG A 3 -25.41 -9.31 -18.63
N GLY A 4 -25.03 -8.16 -19.16
CA GLY A 4 -23.65 -7.83 -19.54
C GLY A 4 -23.47 -6.32 -19.76
N LEU A 5 -24.20 -5.48 -19.01
CA LEU A 5 -24.27 -4.03 -19.24
C LEU A 5 -24.14 -3.16 -17.98
N PHE A 6 -23.70 -3.74 -16.86
CA PHE A 6 -23.21 -2.97 -15.72
C PHE A 6 -21.83 -3.51 -15.38
N GLY A 7 -20.80 -2.95 -16.02
CA GLY A 7 -19.46 -3.05 -15.45
C GLY A 7 -19.54 -2.54 -14.01
N SER A 8 -19.06 -3.33 -13.06
CA SER A 8 -18.81 -2.84 -11.71
C SER A 8 -17.98 -1.57 -11.87
N GLY A 9 -18.58 -0.40 -11.61
CA GLY A 9 -17.91 0.87 -11.85
C GLY A 9 -16.62 0.87 -11.04
N ALA A 10 -15.48 0.84 -11.72
CA ALA A 10 -14.16 0.63 -11.12
C ALA A 10 -14.03 1.44 -9.83
N ALA A 11 -14.07 0.74 -8.68
CA ALA A 11 -13.78 1.37 -7.40
C ALA A 11 -12.36 1.92 -7.49
N ALA A 12 -12.13 3.14 -7.01
CA ALA A 12 -10.78 3.63 -6.88
C ALA A 12 -10.01 2.70 -5.94
N ARG A 13 -8.69 2.66 -6.11
CA ARG A 13 -7.74 1.95 -5.26
C ARG A 13 -7.26 2.95 -4.25
N VAL A 14 -7.41 2.62 -2.98
CA VAL A 14 -7.37 3.62 -1.92
C VAL A 14 -6.50 3.13 -0.78
N PHE A 15 -5.38 3.81 -0.57
CA PHE A 15 -4.60 3.65 0.64
C PHE A 15 -5.00 4.72 1.65
N LEU A 16 -5.92 4.37 2.57
CA LEU A 16 -6.53 5.35 3.49
C LEU A 16 -6.06 5.16 4.92
N ARG A 17 -5.96 6.27 5.66
CA ARG A 17 -5.84 6.20 7.12
C ARG A 17 -7.03 5.44 7.71
N PRO A 18 -6.82 4.65 8.78
CA PRO A 18 -7.90 3.91 9.42
C PRO A 18 -9.07 4.82 9.83
N GLY A 19 -10.29 4.39 9.53
CA GLY A 19 -11.52 5.12 9.85
C GLY A 19 -11.82 6.32 8.94
N VAL A 20 -10.99 6.60 7.94
CA VAL A 20 -11.23 7.63 6.93
C VAL A 20 -11.83 7.00 5.67
N ALA A 21 -12.76 7.72 5.03
CA ALA A 21 -13.33 7.33 3.74
C ALA A 21 -13.26 8.52 2.77
N VAL A 22 -12.96 8.23 1.50
CA VAL A 22 -13.06 9.22 0.43
C VAL A 22 -14.50 9.28 -0.06
N PRO A 23 -15.14 10.48 -0.12
CA PRO A 23 -16.50 10.60 -0.63
C PRO A 23 -16.61 10.09 -2.07
N LYS A 24 -17.67 9.34 -2.38
CA LYS A 24 -17.88 8.74 -3.71
C LYS A 24 -17.96 9.79 -4.82
N GLU A 25 -18.40 10.99 -4.48
CA GLU A 25 -18.49 12.13 -5.39
C GLU A 25 -17.10 12.60 -5.84
N ILE A 26 -16.10 12.56 -4.94
CA ILE A 26 -14.70 12.89 -5.25
C ILE A 26 -14.13 11.84 -6.21
N LEU A 27 -14.25 10.55 -5.87
CA LEU A 27 -13.80 9.47 -6.75
C LEU A 27 -14.50 9.50 -8.12
N GLY A 28 -15.80 9.85 -8.13
CA GLY A 28 -16.58 10.02 -9.35
C GLY A 28 -16.05 11.15 -10.25
N ALA A 29 -15.60 12.26 -9.66
CA ALA A 29 -15.03 13.38 -10.41
C ALA A 29 -13.69 13.01 -11.08
N HIS A 30 -12.85 12.23 -10.41
CA HIS A 30 -11.50 11.90 -10.91
C HIS A 30 -11.47 10.70 -11.88
N ARG A 31 -12.56 9.94 -12.03
CA ARG A 31 -12.72 8.87 -13.03
C ARG A 31 -12.55 9.30 -14.50
N LEU A 32 -12.70 10.59 -14.81
CA LEU A 32 -12.73 11.10 -16.20
C LEU A 32 -11.40 11.67 -16.70
N ARG A 33 -10.27 11.21 -16.11
CA ARG A 33 -8.97 11.89 -16.10
C ARG A 33 -9.07 13.22 -15.37
N HIS A 34 -8.23 13.37 -14.36
CA HIS A 34 -8.25 14.58 -13.55
C HIS A 34 -7.90 15.80 -14.41
N ARG A 35 -8.81 16.78 -14.44
CA ARG A 35 -8.49 18.11 -14.95
C ARG A 35 -8.10 18.93 -13.74
N ALA A 36 -6.88 19.45 -13.76
CA ALA A 36 -6.37 20.24 -12.65
C ALA A 36 -7.43 21.27 -12.21
N ALA A 37 -7.84 21.20 -10.94
CA ALA A 37 -8.84 22.11 -10.42
C ALA A 37 -8.33 23.56 -10.51
N LEU A 38 -9.23 24.55 -10.45
CA LEU A 38 -8.88 25.97 -10.68
C LEU A 38 -7.79 26.53 -9.74
N ARG A 39 -7.51 25.83 -8.63
CA ARG A 39 -6.47 26.17 -7.65
C ARG A 39 -5.25 25.25 -7.70
N GLU A 40 -5.35 24.13 -8.40
CA GLU A 40 -4.24 23.22 -8.55
C GLU A 40 -3.20 23.81 -9.49
N ARG A 41 -1.97 23.88 -9.01
CA ARG A 41 -0.85 24.46 -9.74
C ARG A 41 0.30 23.49 -9.76
N LYS A 42 0.95 23.37 -10.91
CA LYS A 42 2.19 22.59 -11.02
C LYS A 42 3.22 23.16 -10.05
N ALA A 43 3.58 22.37 -9.05
CA ALA A 43 4.60 22.70 -8.06
C ALA A 43 6.00 22.37 -8.58
N GLY A 44 6.12 21.29 -9.36
CA GLY A 44 7.40 20.87 -9.93
C GLY A 44 7.28 19.66 -10.87
N GLN A 45 8.42 19.25 -11.41
CA GLN A 45 8.55 18.06 -12.23
C GLN A 45 9.96 17.49 -12.07
N THR A 46 10.04 16.17 -12.04
CA THR A 46 11.28 15.38 -12.06
C THR A 46 11.31 14.51 -13.34
N THR A 47 12.11 13.46 -13.37
CA THR A 47 12.17 12.54 -14.50
C THR A 47 10.87 11.73 -14.60
N ASN A 48 10.39 11.23 -13.47
CA ASN A 48 9.28 10.28 -13.39
C ASN A 48 7.99 10.90 -12.84
N PHE A 49 8.01 12.14 -12.34
CA PHE A 49 6.86 12.76 -11.66
C PHE A 49 6.57 14.18 -12.13
N ILE A 50 5.28 14.54 -12.15
CA ILE A 50 4.77 15.90 -12.25
C ILE A 50 3.85 16.11 -11.05
N VAL A 51 4.22 17.02 -10.15
CA VAL A 51 3.51 17.21 -8.88
C VAL A 51 2.77 18.54 -8.87
N PHE A 52 1.52 18.52 -8.43
CA PHE A 52 0.61 19.65 -8.32
C PHE A 52 0.28 19.92 -6.85
N SER A 53 0.28 21.19 -6.46
CA SER A 53 -0.21 21.68 -5.16
C SER A 53 -1.68 22.11 -5.28
N ASP A 54 -2.47 21.92 -4.22
CA ASP A 54 -3.83 22.47 -4.10
C ASP A 54 -3.90 24.01 -3.88
N GLY A 55 -2.73 24.67 -3.76
CA GLY A 55 -2.59 26.10 -3.54
C GLY A 55 -2.72 26.56 -2.08
N THR A 56 -2.92 25.65 -1.14
CA THR A 56 -2.85 25.91 0.31
C THR A 56 -1.41 25.78 0.80
N ALA A 57 -1.12 26.32 2.00
CA ALA A 57 0.21 26.17 2.59
C ALA A 57 0.60 24.71 2.82
N ASN A 58 -0.35 23.86 3.23
CA ASN A 58 -0.10 22.44 3.43
C ASN A 58 0.06 21.70 2.10
N GLY A 59 -0.77 21.97 1.09
CA GLY A 59 -0.61 21.35 -0.24
C GLY A 59 0.66 21.79 -0.94
N ASP A 60 1.10 23.04 -0.76
CA ASP A 60 2.41 23.50 -1.23
C ASP A 60 3.54 22.74 -0.54
N ALA A 61 3.49 22.62 0.79
CA ALA A 61 4.51 21.91 1.56
C ALA A 61 4.53 20.40 1.22
N ALA A 62 3.37 19.77 1.08
CA ALA A 62 3.22 18.37 0.68
C ALA A 62 3.77 18.13 -0.72
N ALA A 63 3.45 19.01 -1.68
CA ALA A 63 3.99 18.92 -3.03
C ALA A 63 5.53 19.02 -3.05
N GLN A 64 6.11 19.91 -2.24
CA GLN A 64 7.58 19.99 -2.12
C GLN A 64 8.18 18.77 -1.44
N ALA A 65 7.54 18.23 -0.40
CA ALA A 65 8.00 17.03 0.29
C ALA A 65 7.99 15.81 -0.66
N MET A 66 6.89 15.61 -1.40
CA MET A 66 6.80 14.55 -2.42
C MET A 66 7.88 14.73 -3.51
N LEU A 67 8.08 15.94 -4.04
CA LEU A 67 9.14 16.20 -5.04
C LEU A 67 10.54 15.87 -4.52
N ALA A 68 10.79 16.08 -3.22
CA ALA A 68 12.10 15.86 -2.61
C ALA A 68 12.45 14.37 -2.47
N SER A 69 11.46 13.49 -2.32
CA SER A 69 11.68 12.04 -2.12
C SER A 69 11.41 11.20 -3.38
N ALA A 70 10.52 11.68 -4.28
CA ALA A 70 9.93 10.90 -5.36
C ALA A 70 10.91 10.08 -6.20
N GLU A 71 12.05 10.65 -6.62
CA GLU A 71 13.00 9.91 -7.46
C GLU A 71 13.80 8.85 -6.68
N ALA A 72 14.10 9.10 -5.40
CA ALA A 72 14.76 8.11 -4.55
C ALA A 72 13.82 6.94 -4.24
N ASP A 73 12.54 7.25 -4.00
CA ASP A 73 11.49 6.28 -3.70
C ASP A 73 11.13 5.45 -4.93
N PHE A 74 11.02 6.08 -6.10
CA PHE A 74 10.90 5.37 -7.37
C PHE A 74 12.07 4.42 -7.62
N GLN A 75 13.32 4.86 -7.38
CA GLN A 75 14.49 3.98 -7.51
C GLN A 75 14.46 2.80 -6.53
N ALA A 76 13.98 2.99 -5.30
CA ALA A 76 13.79 1.90 -4.36
C ALA A 76 12.76 0.89 -4.88
N ALA A 77 11.60 1.36 -5.38
CA ALA A 77 10.61 0.51 -6.03
C ALA A 77 11.22 -0.23 -7.23
N GLN A 78 12.00 0.43 -8.09
CA GLN A 78 12.69 -0.26 -9.18
C GLN A 78 13.58 -1.39 -8.67
N GLN A 79 14.35 -1.18 -7.59
CA GLN A 79 15.22 -2.21 -7.03
C GLN A 79 14.44 -3.40 -6.47
N TRP A 80 13.36 -3.15 -5.72
CA TRP A 80 12.51 -4.22 -5.19
C TRP A 80 11.82 -5.01 -6.30
N PHE A 81 11.42 -4.36 -7.39
CA PHE A 81 10.78 -5.02 -8.53
C PHE A 81 11.78 -5.42 -9.64
N GLY A 82 13.06 -5.66 -9.29
CA GLY A 82 14.03 -6.29 -10.19
C GLY A 82 14.49 -5.42 -11.37
N GLY A 83 14.49 -4.11 -11.19
CA GLY A 83 14.82 -3.11 -12.22
C GLY A 83 13.66 -2.75 -13.14
N LEU A 84 12.43 -3.16 -12.80
CA LEU A 84 11.23 -2.80 -13.56
C LEU A 84 11.11 -1.28 -13.69
N THR A 85 10.56 -0.83 -14.81
CA THR A 85 10.14 0.57 -15.01
C THR A 85 8.70 0.54 -15.46
N PRO A 86 7.76 1.19 -14.74
CA PRO A 86 6.38 1.23 -15.16
C PRO A 86 6.22 1.83 -16.56
N SER A 87 5.29 1.27 -17.33
CA SER A 87 4.99 1.64 -18.70
C SER A 87 4.22 2.96 -18.83
N SER A 88 3.52 3.38 -17.77
CA SER A 88 2.57 4.50 -17.76
C SER A 88 3.14 5.83 -17.21
N LEU A 89 4.42 6.09 -17.39
CA LEU A 89 5.09 7.31 -16.89
C LEU A 89 4.77 8.58 -17.72
N PRO A 90 4.87 9.78 -17.12
CA PRO A 90 5.19 10.05 -15.71
C PRO A 90 3.97 9.88 -14.78
N PHE A 91 4.24 9.82 -13.47
CA PHE A 91 3.21 10.01 -12.45
C PHE A 91 2.73 11.45 -12.42
N TYR A 92 1.42 11.65 -12.48
CA TYR A 92 0.73 12.92 -12.25
C TYR A 92 0.19 12.90 -10.82
N VAL A 93 0.85 13.62 -9.93
CA VAL A 93 0.57 13.59 -8.49
C VAL A 93 -0.11 14.88 -8.04
N TYR A 94 -1.22 14.78 -7.35
CA TYR A 94 -2.02 15.91 -6.89
C TYR A 94 -2.07 15.90 -5.36
N ALA A 95 -1.55 16.94 -4.71
CA ALA A 95 -1.88 17.22 -3.32
C ALA A 95 -3.40 17.52 -3.25
N ASP A 96 -4.14 16.67 -2.56
CA ASP A 96 -5.59 16.70 -2.43
C ASP A 96 -5.97 16.64 -0.94
N PRO A 97 -6.52 17.72 -0.37
CA PRO A 97 -6.87 17.76 1.06
C PRO A 97 -8.02 16.81 1.41
N ASN A 98 -8.72 16.26 0.41
CA ASN A 98 -9.83 15.32 0.59
C ASN A 98 -9.45 13.86 0.32
N ALA A 99 -8.18 13.57 0.04
CA ALA A 99 -7.75 12.20 -0.29
C ALA A 99 -7.79 11.24 0.89
N GLY A 100 -7.74 11.73 2.13
CA GLY A 100 -7.79 10.89 3.35
C GLY A 100 -6.55 10.02 3.61
N GLY A 101 -5.81 9.68 2.56
CA GLY A 101 -4.49 9.05 2.49
C GLY A 101 -3.97 9.25 1.07
N ALA A 102 -4.03 8.24 0.21
CA ALA A 102 -3.93 8.41 -1.23
C ALA A 102 -4.86 7.47 -2.01
N TYR A 103 -4.99 7.74 -3.32
CA TYR A 103 -5.70 6.88 -4.26
C TYR A 103 -5.34 7.13 -5.72
N HIS A 104 -5.55 6.11 -6.55
CA HIS A 104 -5.66 6.19 -8.01
C HIS A 104 -6.86 5.38 -8.52
N MET A 105 -7.18 5.51 -9.81
CA MET A 105 -8.43 4.93 -10.34
C MET A 105 -8.32 3.45 -10.72
N THR A 106 -7.11 2.94 -10.91
CA THR A 106 -6.81 1.56 -11.36
C THR A 106 -5.40 1.23 -10.94
N CYS A 107 -5.05 -0.02 -10.62
CA CYS A 107 -3.68 -0.37 -10.17
C CYS A 107 -2.55 0.12 -11.10
N ALA A 108 -2.76 0.18 -12.42
CA ALA A 108 -1.76 0.71 -13.36
C ALA A 108 -1.81 2.25 -13.56
N GLY A 109 -2.63 2.93 -12.78
CA GLY A 109 -2.95 4.35 -12.93
C GLY A 109 -1.90 5.23 -12.30
N THR A 110 -1.34 6.13 -13.09
CA THR A 110 -0.29 7.06 -12.66
C THR A 110 -0.81 8.46 -12.35
N ASP A 111 -2.12 8.66 -12.44
CA ASP A 111 -2.83 9.83 -11.88
C ASP A 111 -3.16 9.53 -10.41
N VAL A 112 -2.38 10.11 -9.49
CA VAL A 112 -2.42 9.81 -8.04
C VAL A 112 -2.83 11.05 -7.25
N HIS A 113 -3.79 10.88 -6.34
CA HIS A 113 -4.22 11.92 -5.41
C HIS A 113 -3.73 11.59 -4.01
N VAL A 114 -3.03 12.53 -3.36
CA VAL A 114 -2.33 12.31 -2.10
C VAL A 114 -2.73 13.37 -1.09
N LEU A 115 -3.00 12.98 0.15
CA LEU A 115 -3.38 13.87 1.24
C LEU A 115 -2.41 15.05 1.34
N SER A 116 -2.96 16.27 1.44
CA SER A 116 -2.18 17.50 1.66
C SER A 116 -1.61 17.58 3.08
N ASP A 117 -0.73 16.65 3.46
CA ASP A 117 0.03 16.63 4.70
C ASP A 117 1.54 16.50 4.39
N PRO A 118 2.38 17.50 4.71
CA PRO A 118 3.78 17.47 4.32
C PRO A 118 4.63 16.40 5.00
N VAL A 119 4.17 15.81 6.10
CA VAL A 119 4.87 14.73 6.79
C VAL A 119 4.48 13.38 6.16
N LEU A 120 3.18 13.16 5.94
CA LEU A 120 2.67 11.85 5.52
C LEU A 120 2.60 11.66 3.99
N ALA A 121 2.48 12.74 3.22
CA ALA A 121 2.30 12.67 1.76
C ALA A 121 3.39 11.86 1.03
N PRO A 122 4.69 11.96 1.37
CA PRO A 122 5.72 11.12 0.73
C PRO A 122 5.46 9.62 0.90
N GLY A 123 5.08 9.19 2.12
CA GLY A 123 4.75 7.79 2.40
C GLY A 123 3.51 7.31 1.65
N PHE A 124 2.46 8.13 1.63
CA PHE A 124 1.26 7.83 0.85
C PHE A 124 1.57 7.72 -0.65
N LEU A 125 2.35 8.65 -1.22
CA LEU A 125 2.78 8.57 -2.61
C LEU A 125 3.59 7.29 -2.88
N MET A 126 4.49 6.91 -1.96
CA MET A 126 5.31 5.72 -2.12
C MET A 126 4.47 4.44 -2.23
N ALA A 127 3.42 4.30 -1.42
CA ALA A 127 2.50 3.16 -1.51
C ALA A 127 1.84 3.09 -2.90
N GLU A 128 1.29 4.20 -3.38
CA GLU A 128 0.62 4.26 -4.69
C GLU A 128 1.58 3.99 -5.85
N VAL A 129 2.85 4.41 -5.73
CA VAL A 129 3.90 4.06 -6.69
C VAL A 129 4.11 2.54 -6.70
N VAL A 130 4.23 1.89 -5.54
CA VAL A 130 4.39 0.43 -5.43
C VAL A 130 3.25 -0.31 -6.14
N GLU A 131 2.00 0.13 -5.98
CA GLU A 131 0.85 -0.51 -6.63
C GLU A 131 0.92 -0.48 -8.16
N VAL A 132 1.50 0.58 -8.74
CA VAL A 132 1.75 0.64 -10.19
C VAL A 132 2.83 -0.36 -10.60
N PHE A 133 3.86 -0.57 -9.77
CA PHE A 133 4.86 -1.61 -10.01
C PHE A 133 4.25 -3.02 -9.89
N GLU A 134 3.36 -3.25 -8.93
CA GLU A 134 2.60 -4.50 -8.78
C GLU A 134 1.77 -4.82 -10.03
N ALA A 135 1.10 -3.81 -10.58
CA ALA A 135 0.31 -3.96 -11.79
C ALA A 135 1.18 -4.37 -13.00
N ASP A 136 2.33 -3.72 -13.16
CA ASP A 136 3.22 -3.92 -14.31
C ASP A 136 4.05 -5.20 -14.22
N ILE A 137 4.47 -5.64 -13.02
CA ILE A 137 5.14 -6.95 -12.86
C ILE A 137 4.18 -8.12 -13.13
N SER A 138 2.88 -7.92 -12.87
CA SER A 138 1.79 -8.84 -13.26
C SER A 138 1.98 -10.30 -12.80
N ASN A 139 2.58 -10.51 -11.63
CA ASN A 139 2.90 -11.83 -11.09
C ASN A 139 1.92 -12.30 -9.98
N GLY A 140 0.85 -11.56 -9.74
CA GLY A 140 -0.23 -11.93 -8.82
C GLY A 140 -0.48 -10.95 -7.68
N TRP A 141 0.39 -9.96 -7.48
CA TRP A 141 0.04 -8.76 -6.70
C TRP A 141 -1.16 -8.06 -7.32
N ASP A 142 -2.07 -7.62 -6.47
CA ASP A 142 -3.29 -6.92 -6.90
C ASP A 142 -3.64 -5.89 -5.83
N CYS A 143 -3.37 -4.62 -6.15
CA CYS A 143 -3.65 -3.49 -5.27
C CYS A 143 -5.13 -3.38 -4.88
N GLY A 144 -6.04 -4.05 -5.59
CA GLY A 144 -7.45 -4.08 -5.24
C GLY A 144 -7.83 -5.05 -4.13
N PHE A 145 -6.86 -5.83 -3.65
CA PHE A 145 -7.03 -6.85 -2.62
C PHE A 145 -5.92 -6.76 -1.58
N THR A 146 -6.13 -7.45 -0.46
CA THR A 146 -5.23 -7.43 0.70
C THR A 146 -3.77 -7.70 0.37
N ASN A 147 -3.46 -8.61 -0.56
CA ASN A 147 -2.06 -8.91 -0.87
C ASN A 147 -1.30 -7.70 -1.44
N GLY A 148 -1.87 -6.97 -2.39
CA GLY A 148 -1.24 -5.78 -2.97
C GLY A 148 -1.25 -4.60 -2.00
N GLU A 149 -2.41 -4.31 -1.41
CA GLU A 149 -2.54 -3.23 -0.40
C GLU A 149 -1.54 -3.38 0.75
N SER A 150 -1.35 -4.60 1.27
CA SER A 150 -0.35 -4.81 2.32
C SER A 150 1.08 -4.65 1.84
N LEU A 151 1.40 -5.03 0.59
CA LEU A 151 2.74 -4.84 0.05
C LEU A 151 3.05 -3.37 -0.16
N SER A 152 2.13 -2.60 -0.73
CA SER A 152 2.28 -1.15 -0.90
C SER A 152 2.47 -0.43 0.45
N ARG A 153 1.72 -0.83 1.47
CA ARG A 153 1.86 -0.38 2.86
C ARG A 153 3.25 -0.62 3.44
N VAL A 154 3.68 -1.87 3.56
CA VAL A 154 4.95 -2.18 4.24
C VAL A 154 6.17 -1.62 3.50
N LEU A 155 6.12 -1.54 2.17
CA LEU A 155 7.17 -0.92 1.38
C LEU A 155 7.20 0.60 1.51
N ALA A 156 6.04 1.25 1.67
CA ALA A 156 6.00 2.65 2.08
C ALA A 156 6.58 2.85 3.49
N PHE A 157 6.26 1.97 4.44
CA PHE A 157 6.77 2.04 5.82
C PHE A 157 8.29 1.89 5.90
N GLU A 158 8.89 1.06 5.04
CA GLU A 158 10.34 0.90 4.92
C GLU A 158 11.06 2.21 4.55
N ARG A 159 10.41 3.08 3.75
CA ARG A 159 10.98 4.35 3.28
C ARG A 159 10.57 5.54 4.14
N HIS A 160 9.36 5.47 4.67
CA HIS A 160 8.66 6.53 5.38
C HIS A 160 8.11 5.99 6.71
N PRO A 161 8.97 5.66 7.70
CA PRO A 161 8.53 5.09 8.96
C PRO A 161 7.56 5.99 9.74
N GLU A 162 7.50 7.29 9.44
CA GLU A 162 6.53 8.23 9.98
C GLU A 162 5.07 7.86 9.71
N ILE A 163 4.78 7.13 8.63
CA ILE A 163 3.41 6.73 8.29
C ILE A 163 3.01 5.40 8.95
N ALA A 164 3.96 4.54 9.33
CA ALA A 164 3.69 3.22 9.90
C ALA A 164 2.86 3.28 11.19
N GLY A 165 3.11 4.31 12.03
CA GLY A 165 2.38 4.52 13.28
C GLY A 165 0.88 4.79 13.09
N GLU A 166 0.46 5.30 11.93
CA GLU A 166 -0.97 5.47 11.61
C GLU A 166 -1.68 4.13 11.41
N PHE A 167 -0.92 3.09 11.09
CA PHE A 167 -1.45 1.79 10.69
C PHE A 167 -1.42 0.76 11.78
N ASN A 168 -0.51 0.85 12.77
CA ASN A 168 -0.39 -0.08 13.92
C ASN A 168 -1.72 -0.55 14.54
N GLN A 169 -2.75 0.31 14.56
CA GLN A 169 -4.05 -0.06 15.10
C GLN A 169 -4.76 -1.13 14.27
N THR A 170 -4.54 -1.18 12.96
CA THR A 170 -5.12 -2.17 12.05
C THR A 170 -4.58 -3.58 12.30
N GLU A 171 -3.29 -3.70 12.61
CA GLU A 171 -2.65 -4.95 13.04
C GLU A 171 -3.20 -5.41 14.39
N GLN A 172 -3.39 -4.47 15.33
CA GLN A 172 -4.01 -4.74 16.63
C GLN A 172 -5.45 -5.21 16.47
N ASP A 173 -6.24 -4.55 15.62
CA ASP A 173 -7.64 -4.88 15.38
C ASP A 173 -7.79 -6.27 14.74
N TRP A 174 -6.89 -6.63 13.81
CA TRP A 174 -6.83 -7.98 13.28
C TRP A 174 -6.52 -9.03 14.35
N TRP A 175 -5.52 -8.76 15.20
CA TRP A 175 -5.18 -9.66 16.28
C TRP A 175 -6.35 -9.84 17.26
N ALA A 176 -6.92 -8.73 17.73
CA ALA A 176 -8.03 -8.71 18.69
C ALA A 176 -9.34 -9.31 18.13
N SER A 177 -9.52 -9.32 16.81
CA SER A 177 -10.68 -9.92 16.14
C SER A 177 -10.57 -11.44 15.92
N GLY A 178 -9.58 -12.09 16.55
CA GLY A 178 -9.37 -13.54 16.45
C GLY A 178 -8.56 -13.96 15.24
N HIS A 179 -7.75 -13.04 14.69
CA HIS A 179 -6.66 -13.30 13.74
C HIS A 179 -7.06 -14.27 12.61
N ARG A 180 -8.16 -13.93 11.90
CA ARG A 180 -8.62 -14.65 10.71
C ARG A 180 -7.50 -14.76 9.67
N ASP A 181 -7.40 -15.91 9.02
CA ASP A 181 -6.40 -16.17 7.97
C ASP A 181 -6.74 -15.39 6.68
N TYR A 182 -6.21 -14.19 6.55
CA TYR A 182 -6.21 -13.40 5.30
C TYR A 182 -4.94 -13.64 4.46
N VAL A 183 -3.99 -14.44 4.96
CA VAL A 183 -2.77 -14.82 4.23
C VAL A 183 -3.12 -15.79 3.11
N ASN A 184 -3.97 -16.77 3.41
CA ASN A 184 -4.43 -17.78 2.48
C ASN A 184 -5.77 -17.42 1.79
N ASP A 185 -6.47 -16.40 2.29
CA ASP A 185 -7.74 -15.87 1.75
C ASP A 185 -7.58 -14.41 1.30
N ASN A 186 -7.38 -14.20 -0.01
CA ASN A 186 -7.26 -12.87 -0.61
C ASN A 186 -8.60 -12.35 -1.16
N SER A 187 -9.73 -12.67 -0.52
CA SER A 187 -11.06 -12.22 -0.96
C SER A 187 -11.46 -10.83 -0.44
N ALA A 188 -10.77 -10.33 0.58
CA ALA A 188 -10.98 -8.98 1.12
C ALA A 188 -10.38 -7.92 0.17
N GLY A 189 -11.11 -6.82 0.00
CA GLY A 189 -10.67 -5.72 -0.86
C GLY A 189 -9.69 -4.78 -0.14
N ASP A 190 -9.05 -3.93 -0.93
CA ASP A 190 -8.15 -2.83 -0.51
C ASP A 190 -8.66 -1.99 0.69
N THR A 191 -9.97 -1.74 0.77
CA THR A 191 -10.56 -0.99 1.90
C THR A 191 -10.67 -1.75 3.23
N ASP A 192 -10.43 -3.07 3.26
CA ASP A 192 -10.55 -3.88 4.48
C ASP A 192 -9.27 -3.78 5.34
N GLN A 193 -9.24 -2.77 6.19
CA GLN A 193 -8.10 -2.45 7.05
C GLN A 193 -7.71 -3.62 7.98
N ILE A 194 -8.66 -4.44 8.42
CA ILE A 194 -8.38 -5.60 9.28
C ILE A 194 -7.65 -6.68 8.46
N ALA A 195 -8.09 -6.92 7.22
CA ALA A 195 -7.38 -7.84 6.34
C ALA A 195 -5.97 -7.34 6.02
N SER A 196 -5.80 -6.06 5.73
CA SER A 196 -4.48 -5.47 5.47
C SER A 196 -3.55 -5.55 6.69
N GLY A 197 -4.04 -5.32 7.91
CA GLY A 197 -3.22 -5.52 9.12
C GLY A 197 -2.66 -6.95 9.26
N CYS A 198 -3.42 -7.97 8.82
CA CYS A 198 -2.90 -9.35 8.74
C CYS A 198 -1.76 -9.46 7.71
N GLY A 199 -1.96 -8.89 6.53
CA GLY A 199 -1.00 -8.96 5.43
C GLY A 199 0.30 -8.23 5.75
N ASP A 200 0.22 -7.07 6.40
CA ASP A 200 1.37 -6.26 6.82
C ASP A 200 2.28 -7.07 7.76
N LEU A 201 1.70 -7.62 8.83
CA LEU A 201 2.42 -8.47 9.77
C LEU A 201 2.99 -9.72 9.09
N PHE A 202 2.27 -10.33 8.15
CA PHE A 202 2.78 -11.52 7.46
C PHE A 202 3.93 -11.19 6.50
N LEU A 203 3.90 -10.03 5.82
CA LEU A 203 5.02 -9.58 5.00
C LEU A 203 6.25 -9.27 5.85
N TYR A 204 6.07 -8.66 7.04
CA TYR A 204 7.16 -8.52 8.01
C TYR A 204 7.68 -9.87 8.52
N TYR A 205 6.81 -10.88 8.68
CA TYR A 205 7.24 -12.23 9.01
C TYR A 205 8.10 -12.83 7.88
N LEU A 206 7.69 -12.71 6.61
CA LEU A 206 8.52 -13.14 5.48
C LEU A 206 9.86 -12.40 5.45
N HIS A 207 9.82 -11.07 5.60
CA HIS A 207 10.99 -10.23 5.44
C HIS A 207 11.99 -10.36 6.60
N SER A 208 11.51 -10.17 7.83
CA SER A 208 12.37 -9.99 9.00
C SER A 208 12.49 -11.25 9.85
N GLN A 209 11.45 -12.09 9.93
CA GLN A 209 11.52 -13.36 10.67
C GLN A 209 12.13 -14.49 9.81
N LEU A 210 11.75 -14.57 8.53
CA LEU A 210 12.25 -15.59 7.60
C LEU A 210 13.39 -15.09 6.70
N THR A 211 13.78 -13.83 6.83
CA THR A 211 14.98 -13.23 6.19
C THR A 211 14.94 -13.17 4.66
N PHE A 212 13.75 -13.22 4.04
CA PHE A 212 13.63 -12.96 2.60
C PHE A 212 13.77 -11.46 2.33
N ASP A 213 14.56 -11.07 1.35
CA ASP A 213 14.65 -9.67 0.97
C ASP A 213 13.43 -9.22 0.14
N TRP A 214 13.17 -7.91 0.12
CA TRP A 214 12.07 -7.35 -0.67
C TRP A 214 12.14 -7.70 -2.16
N PRO A 215 13.32 -7.73 -2.82
CA PRO A 215 13.44 -8.24 -4.18
C PRO A 215 12.92 -9.66 -4.39
N ALA A 216 13.25 -10.59 -3.49
CA ALA A 216 12.73 -11.96 -3.56
C ALA A 216 11.21 -12.00 -3.38
N ILE A 217 10.68 -11.26 -2.40
CA ILE A 217 9.23 -11.21 -2.10
C ILE A 217 8.46 -10.62 -3.30
N CYS A 218 8.87 -9.45 -3.79
CA CYS A 218 8.20 -8.74 -4.88
C CYS A 218 8.23 -9.54 -6.18
N SER A 219 9.39 -10.11 -6.54
CA SER A 219 9.55 -10.90 -7.76
C SER A 219 8.79 -12.23 -7.72
N THR A 220 8.67 -12.84 -6.54
CA THR A 220 7.92 -14.09 -6.37
C THR A 220 6.42 -13.86 -6.53
N GLY A 221 5.87 -12.90 -5.79
CA GLY A 221 4.45 -12.56 -5.82
C GLY A 221 3.52 -13.75 -5.57
N GLY A 222 2.24 -13.57 -5.90
CA GLY A 222 1.24 -14.63 -5.83
C GLY A 222 -0.16 -14.10 -5.58
N ARG A 223 -1.17 -14.87 -6.02
CA ARG A 223 -2.60 -14.51 -5.87
C ARG A 223 -3.07 -14.41 -4.41
N THR A 224 -2.28 -14.92 -3.48
CA THR A 224 -2.42 -14.79 -2.03
C THR A 224 -1.02 -14.69 -1.42
N LEU A 225 -0.89 -14.11 -0.23
CA LEU A 225 0.38 -14.08 0.51
C LEU A 225 0.89 -15.50 0.83
N GLY A 226 -0.02 -16.44 1.10
CA GLY A 226 0.31 -17.85 1.27
C GLY A 226 0.91 -18.50 0.01
N ALA A 227 0.46 -18.10 -1.18
CA ALA A 227 1.04 -18.57 -2.43
C ALA A 227 2.47 -18.03 -2.65
N CYS A 228 2.71 -16.78 -2.26
CA CYS A 228 4.05 -16.19 -2.21
C CYS A 228 4.95 -16.97 -1.24
N TYR A 229 4.49 -17.17 0.00
CA TYR A 229 5.19 -17.98 1.02
C TYR A 229 5.58 -19.37 0.51
N ARG A 230 4.65 -20.13 -0.10
CA ARG A 230 4.96 -21.46 -0.64
C ARG A 230 6.02 -21.42 -1.72
N SER A 231 5.99 -20.39 -2.56
CA SER A 231 6.96 -20.25 -3.65
C SER A 231 8.35 -19.88 -3.13
N LEU A 232 8.43 -19.05 -2.08
CA LEU A 232 9.68 -18.68 -1.41
C LEU A 232 10.28 -19.84 -0.62
N THR A 233 9.44 -20.62 0.09
CA THR A 233 9.90 -21.57 1.11
C THR A 233 9.81 -23.03 0.70
N GLY A 234 8.93 -23.37 -0.25
CA GLY A 234 8.55 -24.74 -0.58
C GLY A 234 7.59 -25.41 0.42
N TYR A 235 7.16 -24.72 1.48
CA TYR A 235 6.30 -25.29 2.54
C TYR A 235 4.81 -25.02 2.32
N ASP A 236 3.98 -25.78 3.05
CA ASP A 236 2.53 -25.64 3.05
C ASP A 236 2.10 -24.27 3.62
N PRO A 237 1.34 -23.44 2.88
CA PRO A 237 0.88 -22.14 3.36
C PRO A 237 0.07 -22.19 4.65
N ALA A 238 -0.71 -23.25 4.87
CA ALA A 238 -1.48 -23.39 6.10
C ALA A 238 -0.57 -23.64 7.31
N GLN A 239 0.55 -24.35 7.13
CA GLN A 239 1.59 -24.45 8.15
C GLN A 239 2.29 -23.11 8.36
N GLY A 240 2.65 -22.41 7.28
CA GLY A 240 3.26 -21.08 7.37
C GLY A 240 2.42 -20.08 8.17
N PHE A 241 1.10 -20.07 7.97
CA PHE A 241 0.21 -19.24 8.77
C PHE A 241 0.17 -19.66 10.25
N ARG A 242 0.18 -20.96 10.56
CA ARG A 242 0.26 -21.43 11.96
C ARG A 242 1.56 -21.00 12.64
N ASP A 243 2.69 -21.09 11.93
CA ASP A 243 4.00 -20.71 12.46
C ASP A 243 4.11 -19.19 12.68
N PHE A 244 3.53 -18.40 11.77
CA PHE A 244 3.37 -16.96 11.92
C PHE A 244 2.55 -16.58 13.16
N ILE A 245 1.38 -17.22 13.37
CA ILE A 245 0.57 -17.00 14.57
C ILE A 245 1.32 -17.41 15.84
N ALA A 246 2.05 -18.53 15.80
CA ALA A 246 2.86 -18.97 16.94
C ALA A 246 3.92 -17.92 17.29
N ALA A 247 4.57 -17.30 16.30
CA ALA A 247 5.52 -16.23 16.52
C ALA A 247 4.87 -14.99 17.17
N LEU A 248 3.72 -14.53 16.67
CA LEU A 248 3.01 -13.38 17.25
C LEU A 248 2.53 -13.63 18.69
N ASN A 249 2.12 -14.86 19.03
CA ASN A 249 1.75 -15.20 20.41
C ASN A 249 2.88 -14.97 21.43
N THR A 250 4.15 -14.98 21.01
CA THR A 250 5.30 -14.75 21.91
C THR A 250 5.39 -13.31 22.40
N ILE A 251 4.68 -12.39 21.74
CA ILE A 251 4.63 -10.95 22.03
C ILE A 251 3.21 -10.46 22.34
N ASP A 252 2.26 -11.38 22.58
CA ASP A 252 0.92 -11.02 23.04
C ASP A 252 0.94 -10.68 24.54
N GLU A 253 0.35 -9.54 24.89
CA GLU A 253 0.12 -9.11 26.27
C GLU A 253 -1.39 -8.96 26.53
N GLY A 254 -2.08 -10.10 26.61
CA GLY A 254 -3.49 -10.13 27.01
C GLY A 254 -4.44 -9.73 25.88
N GLY A 255 -4.16 -10.19 24.66
CA GLY A 255 -4.95 -9.87 23.46
C GLY A 255 -4.49 -8.60 22.74
N SER A 256 -3.26 -8.16 22.95
CA SER A 256 -2.65 -7.01 22.29
C SER A 256 -1.20 -7.31 21.98
N LEU A 257 -0.75 -7.02 20.75
CA LEU A 257 0.62 -7.27 20.33
C LEU A 257 1.54 -6.14 20.84
N ILE A 258 2.75 -6.48 21.29
CA ILE A 258 3.78 -5.47 21.52
C ILE A 258 4.39 -5.04 20.17
N LEU A 259 3.85 -4.00 19.55
CA LEU A 259 4.34 -3.46 18.27
C LEU A 259 5.26 -2.24 18.47
N PRO A 260 6.41 -2.17 17.78
CA PRO A 260 7.21 -0.95 17.75
C PRO A 260 6.54 0.13 16.88
N PRO A 261 7.02 1.39 16.92
CA PRO A 261 6.52 2.47 16.07
C PRO A 261 6.60 2.18 14.56
N SER A 262 7.54 1.33 14.13
CA SER A 262 7.66 0.88 12.74
C SER A 262 6.61 -0.15 12.32
N GLY A 263 5.79 -0.64 13.25
CA GLY A 263 4.79 -1.70 13.01
C GLY A 263 5.38 -3.11 12.86
N ASN A 264 6.64 -3.26 12.45
CA ASN A 264 7.31 -4.55 12.30
C ASN A 264 7.81 -5.11 13.65
N PRO A 265 7.19 -6.15 14.22
CA PRO A 265 7.64 -6.71 15.49
C PRO A 265 8.78 -7.73 15.34
N PHE A 266 9.14 -8.11 14.12
CA PHE A 266 10.06 -9.21 13.86
C PHE A 266 11.52 -8.74 13.72
N PRO A 267 12.50 -9.61 14.02
CA PRO A 267 12.36 -10.98 14.49
C PRO A 267 11.98 -11.07 15.98
N VAL A 268 11.14 -12.06 16.30
CA VAL A 268 10.79 -12.43 17.69
C VAL A 268 11.41 -13.78 18.05
N LYS A 269 11.49 -14.08 19.36
CA LYS A 269 11.98 -15.37 19.84
C LYS A 269 10.87 -16.40 19.78
N ILE A 270 11.05 -17.45 18.97
CA ILE A 270 10.12 -18.58 18.79
C ILE A 270 10.62 -19.77 19.61
#